data_AF-A0A2A4VVR9-F1
#
_entry.id   AF-A0A2A4VVR9-F1
#
_cell.length_a   1.000
_cell.length_b   1.000
_cell.length_c   1.000
_cell.angle_alpha   90.00
_cell.angle_beta   90.00
_cell.angle_gamma   90.00
#
_symmetry.space_group_name_H-M   'P 1'
#
loop_
_entity.id
_entity.type
_entity.pdbx_description
1 polymer ?
#
loop_
_entity_poly.entity_id
_entity_poly.type
_entity_poly.pdbx_seq_one_letter_code
_entity_poly.pdbx_strand_id
1 'polypeptide(L)'
;MKINIFTIALLLLLFSQSCAAGKERCKSFLAKIHNIQAQQRHGYSAKKGISLQKKADRARDTWWQCENSVNYHLAKKVAKKTAKSSRNKKSLTKNKRQAKKKRRNPINANILANKKQHITPFYTNKAIVVRNRFKGKKQLAWLSYYQKPKKCHRVKSTKVFAFCMEDKTNQQNLFDQQYRR
;
A
#
# COMPACT_ATOMS: atom_id res chain seq x y z
N MET A 1 41.68 36.85 18.97
CA MET A 1 40.43 36.52 19.68
C MET A 1 40.35 35.01 19.86
N LYS A 2 40.43 34.51 21.10
CA LYS A 2 40.34 33.07 21.38
C LYS A 2 38.86 32.73 21.56
N ILE A 3 38.27 32.08 20.56
CA ILE A 3 36.86 31.65 20.63
C ILE A 3 36.83 30.41 21.51
N ASN A 4 36.21 30.53 22.70
CA ASN A 4 36.09 29.43 23.64
C ASN A 4 35.18 28.35 23.07
N ILE A 5 35.71 27.13 22.91
CA ILE A 5 34.98 25.97 22.37
C ILE A 5 33.67 25.71 23.17
N PHE A 6 33.68 26.03 24.47
CA PHE A 6 32.50 25.96 25.33
C PHE A 6 31.34 26.88 24.88
N THR A 7 31.62 28.06 24.34
CA THR A 7 30.56 28.98 23.90
C THR A 7 29.94 28.52 22.57
N ILE A 8 30.72 27.87 21.71
CA ILE A 8 30.21 27.24 20.48
C ILE A 8 29.33 26.02 20.81
N ALA A 9 29.76 25.19 21.78
CA ALA A 9 29.00 24.02 22.21
C ALA A 9 27.64 24.39 22.83
N LEU A 10 27.60 25.47 23.63
CA LEU A 10 26.37 25.95 24.25
C LEU A 10 25.39 26.53 23.21
N LEU A 11 25.89 27.23 22.19
CA LEU A 11 25.06 27.76 21.10
C LEU A 11 24.42 26.62 20.29
N LEU A 12 25.18 25.58 19.96
CA LEU A 12 24.70 24.40 19.22
C LEU A 12 23.59 23.64 19.97
N LEU A 13 23.66 23.56 21.30
CA LEU A 13 22.62 22.93 22.12
C LEU A 13 21.30 23.69 22.10
N LEU A 14 21.32 25.02 22.06
CA LEU A 14 20.11 25.85 22.07
C LEU A 14 19.33 25.83 20.74
N PHE A 15 20.01 25.63 19.60
CA PHE A 15 19.33 25.51 18.30
C PHE A 15 18.59 24.18 18.10
N SER A 16 18.86 23.16 18.93
CA SER A 16 18.25 21.84 18.79
C SER A 16 16.82 21.72 19.35
N GLN A 17 16.30 22.75 20.03
CA GLN A 17 14.99 22.72 20.69
C GLN A 17 13.84 23.35 19.91
N SER A 18 13.98 23.56 18.60
CA SER A 18 12.87 24.02 17.77
C SER A 18 11.96 22.83 17.36
N CYS A 19 10.67 22.94 17.71
CA CYS A 19 9.52 22.14 17.23
C CYS A 19 8.96 20.97 18.10
N ALA A 20 8.93 21.10 19.43
CA ALA A 20 8.19 20.14 20.29
C ALA A 20 6.74 20.56 20.64
N ALA A 21 6.41 21.86 20.68
CA ALA A 21 5.17 22.34 21.31
C ALA A 21 3.86 22.20 20.49
N GLY A 22 3.93 21.87 19.19
CA GLY A 22 2.75 21.67 18.33
C GLY A 22 2.20 20.24 18.27
N LYS A 23 2.97 19.25 18.75
CA LYS A 23 2.75 17.81 18.46
C LYS A 23 2.02 17.04 19.57
N GLU A 24 1.91 17.60 20.78
CA GLU A 24 1.21 16.98 21.93
C GLU A 24 -0.24 16.58 21.58
N ARG A 25 -0.96 17.43 20.85
CA ARG A 25 -2.37 17.18 20.49
C ARG A 25 -2.55 15.97 19.57
N CYS A 26 -1.53 15.65 18.77
CA CYS A 26 -1.55 14.51 17.84
C CYS A 26 -1.31 13.16 18.55
N LYS A 27 -0.79 13.16 19.78
CA LYS A 27 -0.59 11.93 20.60
C LYS A 27 -1.91 11.18 20.83
N SER A 28 -3.02 11.90 20.96
CA SER A 28 -4.36 11.29 21.10
C SER A 28 -4.74 10.42 19.88
N PHE A 29 -4.37 10.84 18.67
CA PHE A 29 -4.60 10.05 17.45
C PHE A 29 -3.66 8.85 17.35
N LEU A 30 -2.43 8.98 17.86
CA LEU A 30 -1.48 7.87 17.95
C LEU A 30 -1.97 6.78 18.92
N ALA A 31 -2.46 7.17 20.11
CA ALA A 31 -3.07 6.23 21.07
C ALA A 31 -4.25 5.46 20.46
N LYS A 32 -5.05 6.13 19.63
CA LYS A 32 -6.14 5.47 18.88
C LYS A 32 -5.64 4.43 17.88
N ILE A 33 -4.52 4.69 17.19
CA ILE A 33 -3.89 3.71 16.29
C ILE A 33 -3.42 2.49 17.08
N HIS A 34 -2.76 2.70 18.23
CA HIS A 34 -2.29 1.61 19.08
C HIS A 34 -3.43 0.74 19.62
N ASN A 35 -4.56 1.34 20.00
CA ASN A 35 -5.75 0.57 20.40
C ASN A 35 -6.28 -0.31 19.26
N ILE A 36 -6.36 0.23 18.04
CA ILE A 36 -6.79 -0.56 16.87
C ILE A 36 -5.79 -1.68 16.58
N GLN A 37 -4.49 -1.43 16.71
CA GLN A 37 -3.45 -2.47 16.56
C GLN A 37 -3.56 -3.56 17.65
N ALA A 38 -3.85 -3.18 18.90
CA ALA A 38 -4.10 -4.15 19.97
C ALA A 38 -5.32 -5.03 19.63
N GLN A 39 -6.42 -4.42 19.17
CA GLN A 39 -7.60 -5.14 18.67
C GLN A 39 -7.29 -6.05 17.48
N GLN A 40 -6.31 -5.70 16.66
CA GLN A 40 -5.85 -6.52 15.54
C GLN A 40 -4.96 -7.70 15.97
N ARG A 41 -4.36 -7.65 17.17
CA ARG A 41 -3.59 -8.78 17.72
C ARG A 41 -4.48 -9.85 18.35
N HIS A 42 -5.70 -9.49 18.74
CA HIS A 42 -6.69 -10.46 19.21
C HIS A 42 -7.37 -11.16 18.03
N GLY A 43 -7.75 -12.43 18.20
CA GLY A 43 -8.49 -13.17 17.17
C GLY A 43 -9.81 -12.49 16.79
N TYR A 44 -10.08 -12.33 15.50
CA TYR A 44 -11.31 -11.72 14.99
C TYR A 44 -11.82 -12.40 13.72
N SER A 45 -13.12 -12.23 13.45
CA SER A 45 -13.72 -12.67 12.18
C SER A 45 -13.28 -11.81 10.99
N ALA A 46 -13.26 -12.37 9.79
CA ALA A 46 -12.82 -11.67 8.58
C ALA A 46 -13.52 -10.31 8.34
N LYS A 47 -14.83 -10.24 8.61
CA LYS A 47 -15.62 -8.99 8.50
C LYS A 47 -15.14 -7.93 9.50
N LYS A 48 -14.84 -8.34 10.74
CA LYS A 48 -14.30 -7.46 11.79
C LYS A 48 -12.90 -6.98 11.42
N GLY A 49 -12.06 -7.84 10.81
CA GLY A 49 -10.75 -7.48 10.30
C GLY A 49 -10.78 -6.34 9.28
N ILE A 50 -11.64 -6.45 8.26
CA ILE A 50 -11.81 -5.41 7.23
C ILE A 50 -12.28 -4.09 7.86
N SER A 51 -13.19 -4.16 8.85
CA SER A 51 -13.66 -2.99 9.58
C SER A 51 -12.54 -2.32 10.39
N LEU A 52 -11.74 -3.12 11.12
CA LEU A 52 -10.59 -2.63 11.88
C LEU A 52 -9.53 -2.00 10.99
N GLN A 53 -9.26 -2.59 9.82
CA GLN A 53 -8.34 -2.02 8.84
C GLN A 53 -8.81 -0.65 8.36
N LYS A 54 -10.09 -0.51 7.96
CA LYS A 54 -10.66 0.79 7.58
C LYS A 54 -10.58 1.83 8.70
N LYS A 55 -10.73 1.40 9.97
CA LYS A 55 -10.57 2.28 11.13
C LYS A 55 -9.10 2.70 11.31
N ALA A 56 -8.16 1.77 11.15
CA ALA A 56 -6.72 2.03 11.24
C ALA A 56 -6.28 3.04 10.19
N ASP A 57 -6.71 2.87 8.94
CA ASP A 57 -6.33 3.76 7.82
C ASP A 57 -6.83 5.18 8.06
N ARG A 58 -8.10 5.35 8.48
CA ARG A 58 -8.65 6.67 8.83
C ARG A 58 -7.92 7.33 10.01
N ALA A 59 -7.51 6.54 11.00
CA ALA A 59 -6.78 7.04 12.16
C ALA A 59 -5.36 7.48 11.76
N ARG A 60 -4.68 6.74 10.88
CA ARG A 60 -3.38 7.11 10.31
C ARG A 60 -3.47 8.37 9.46
N ASP A 61 -4.45 8.47 8.57
CA ASP A 61 -4.67 9.67 7.76
C ASP A 61 -4.87 10.90 8.65
N THR A 62 -5.66 10.74 9.71
CA THR A 62 -5.92 11.81 10.67
C THR A 62 -4.67 12.22 11.44
N TRP A 63 -3.90 11.24 11.93
CA TRP A 63 -2.65 11.48 12.64
C TRP A 63 -1.60 12.14 11.74
N TRP A 64 -1.43 11.64 10.51
CA TRP A 64 -0.52 12.18 9.51
C TRP A 64 -0.86 13.63 9.13
N GLN A 65 -2.15 13.92 8.97
CA GLN A 65 -2.61 15.30 8.75
C GLN A 65 -2.36 16.17 9.98
N CYS A 66 -2.56 15.64 11.19
CA CYS A 66 -2.26 16.37 12.42
C CYS A 66 -0.76 16.71 12.53
N GLU A 67 0.10 15.75 12.21
CA GLU A 67 1.55 15.89 12.31
C GLU A 67 2.14 16.83 11.25
N ASN A 68 1.65 16.74 10.01
CA ASN A 68 2.20 17.50 8.87
C ASN A 68 1.48 18.82 8.56
N SER A 69 0.30 19.07 9.13
CA SER A 69 -0.39 20.34 8.94
C SER A 69 -0.30 21.21 10.19
N VAL A 70 0.27 22.40 10.02
CA VAL A 70 0.38 23.43 11.09
C VAL A 70 -1.00 23.81 11.65
N ASN A 71 -2.08 23.57 10.90
CA ASN A 71 -3.46 23.92 11.27
C ASN A 71 -4.49 22.84 10.91
N TYR A 72 -4.31 21.60 11.38
CA TYR A 72 -5.25 20.48 11.18
C TYR A 72 -6.72 20.85 11.47
N HIS A 73 -6.98 21.60 12.54
CA HIS A 73 -8.33 22.01 12.92
C HIS A 73 -8.97 22.99 11.92
N LEU A 74 -8.17 23.84 11.27
CA LEU A 74 -8.64 24.77 10.25
C LEU A 74 -8.95 24.02 8.96
N ALA A 75 -8.06 23.11 8.53
CA ALA A 75 -8.29 22.23 7.38
C ALA A 75 -9.55 21.35 7.57
N LYS A 76 -9.76 20.81 8.77
CA LYS A 76 -10.95 20.02 9.12
C LYS A 76 -12.23 20.86 9.15
N LYS A 77 -12.18 22.11 9.64
CA LYS A 77 -13.33 23.03 9.61
C LYS A 77 -13.73 23.37 8.17
N VAL A 78 -12.76 23.61 7.28
CA VAL A 78 -13.01 23.85 5.85
C VAL A 78 -13.61 22.61 5.17
N ALA A 79 -13.06 21.42 5.41
CA ALA A 79 -13.58 20.17 4.86
C ALA A 79 -15.01 19.83 5.35
N LYS A 80 -15.38 20.19 6.59
CA LYS A 80 -16.74 20.03 7.10
C LYS A 80 -17.74 20.99 6.44
N LYS A 81 -17.33 22.23 6.13
CA LYS A 81 -18.18 23.21 5.42
C LYS A 81 -18.47 22.77 3.98
N THR A 82 -17.48 22.25 3.26
CA THR A 82 -17.67 21.75 1.88
C THR A 82 -18.50 20.46 1.82
N ALA A 83 -18.36 19.56 2.80
CA ALA A 83 -19.19 18.36 2.87
C ALA A 83 -20.68 18.64 3.11
N LYS A 84 -21.01 19.69 3.88
CA LYS A 84 -22.41 20.11 4.15
C LYS A 84 -23.12 20.65 2.89
N SER A 85 -22.39 21.35 2.02
CA SER A 85 -22.90 21.83 0.72
C SER A 85 -23.22 20.68 -0.26
N SER A 86 -22.38 19.62 -0.27
CA SER A 86 -22.60 18.45 -1.15
C SER A 86 -23.80 17.56 -0.77
N ARG A 87 -24.32 17.67 0.46
CA ARG A 87 -25.45 16.86 0.95
C ARG A 87 -26.80 17.42 0.49
N ASN A 88 -26.93 18.74 0.35
CA ASN A 88 -28.15 19.38 -0.18
C ASN A 88 -28.34 19.21 -1.69
N LYS A 89 -27.30 18.82 -2.46
CA LYS A 89 -27.44 18.56 -3.90
C LYS A 89 -27.89 17.14 -4.26
N LYS A 90 -28.03 16.24 -3.27
CA LYS A 90 -28.42 14.83 -3.50
C LYS A 90 -29.92 14.53 -3.32
N SER A 91 -30.77 15.51 -3.01
CA SER A 91 -32.23 15.32 -2.92
C SER A 91 -33.01 15.67 -4.20
N LEU A 92 -32.36 16.17 -5.27
CA LEU A 92 -33.03 16.63 -6.50
C LEU A 92 -32.78 15.77 -7.75
N THR A 93 -32.37 14.50 -7.60
CA THR A 93 -32.21 13.59 -8.75
C THR A 93 -32.69 12.17 -8.44
N LYS A 94 -33.95 12.05 -8.01
CA LYS A 94 -34.75 10.84 -8.19
C LYS A 94 -35.72 11.09 -9.34
N ASN A 95 -35.25 10.87 -10.58
CA ASN A 95 -36.04 10.47 -11.75
C ASN A 95 -35.25 10.80 -13.02
N LYS A 96 -34.59 9.78 -13.58
CA LYS A 96 -34.56 9.51 -15.03
C LYS A 96 -33.86 8.17 -15.23
N ARG A 97 -34.69 7.14 -15.38
CA ARG A 97 -34.31 5.88 -16.02
C ARG A 97 -34.00 6.18 -17.49
N GLN A 98 -33.01 5.46 -18.01
CA GLN A 98 -32.75 5.18 -19.44
C GLN A 98 -32.30 6.36 -20.33
N ALA A 99 -31.03 6.34 -20.72
CA ALA A 99 -30.62 6.42 -22.12
C ALA A 99 -29.14 6.02 -22.25
N LYS A 100 -28.90 4.85 -22.87
CA LYS A 100 -27.61 4.52 -23.46
C LYS A 100 -27.33 5.52 -24.58
N LYS A 101 -26.15 6.15 -24.59
CA LYS A 101 -25.39 6.41 -25.82
C LYS A 101 -23.93 6.72 -25.48
N LYS A 102 -23.04 5.84 -25.97
CA LYS A 102 -21.59 6.06 -26.06
C LYS A 102 -21.36 7.33 -26.89
N ARG A 103 -20.65 8.30 -26.33
CA ARG A 103 -19.84 9.24 -27.12
C ARG A 103 -18.42 9.20 -26.55
N ARG A 104 -17.51 8.61 -27.33
CA ARG A 104 -16.07 8.76 -27.12
C ARG A 104 -15.75 10.19 -27.54
N ASN A 105 -15.31 11.02 -26.61
CA ASN A 105 -14.59 12.25 -26.96
C ASN A 105 -13.09 12.02 -26.76
N PRO A 106 -12.26 12.58 -27.66
CA PRO A 106 -10.84 12.29 -27.73
C PRO A 106 -10.09 12.85 -26.52
N ILE A 107 -9.05 12.10 -26.17
CA ILE A 107 -8.09 12.35 -25.12
C ILE A 107 -7.33 13.64 -25.48
N ASN A 108 -7.69 14.76 -24.87
CA ASN A 108 -6.78 15.89 -24.77
C ASN A 108 -6.02 15.80 -23.47
N ALA A 109 -4.72 15.61 -23.64
CA ALA A 109 -3.68 15.61 -22.64
C ALA A 109 -3.86 16.80 -21.69
N ASN A 110 -4.02 16.48 -20.42
CA ASN A 110 -3.52 17.22 -19.25
C ASN A 110 -3.88 16.41 -18.00
N ILE A 111 -3.40 15.17 -17.93
CA ILE A 111 -3.34 14.38 -16.69
C ILE A 111 -1.92 14.48 -16.14
N LEU A 112 -1.50 15.72 -15.87
CA LEU A 112 -0.38 16.04 -14.98
C LEU A 112 -0.95 16.73 -13.75
N ALA A 113 -1.77 16.01 -12.98
CA ALA A 113 -2.10 16.42 -11.63
C ALA A 113 -2.59 15.19 -10.83
N ASN A 114 -1.81 14.81 -9.83
CA ASN A 114 -2.19 13.91 -8.74
C ASN A 114 -2.45 12.43 -9.11
N LYS A 115 -1.43 11.73 -9.61
CA LYS A 115 -1.34 10.28 -9.38
C LYS A 115 -0.96 10.08 -7.90
N LYS A 116 -1.96 10.07 -7.02
CA LYS A 116 -1.81 9.58 -5.64
C LYS A 116 -1.11 8.22 -5.74
N GLN A 117 0.12 8.13 -5.25
CA GLN A 117 0.85 6.89 -5.19
C GLN A 117 0.01 5.93 -4.34
N HIS A 118 -0.59 4.95 -5.00
CA HIS A 118 -1.34 3.91 -4.33
C HIS A 118 -0.32 3.01 -3.65
N ILE A 119 0.00 3.33 -2.39
CA ILE A 119 0.90 2.54 -1.54
C ILE A 119 0.19 1.23 -1.25
N THR A 120 0.25 0.29 -2.19
CA THR A 120 0.03 -1.13 -1.84
C THR A 120 1.24 -1.61 -1.06
N PRO A 121 1.07 -2.51 -0.09
CA PRO A 121 2.18 -3.06 0.69
C PRO A 121 3.26 -3.78 -0.16
N PHE A 122 3.03 -3.97 -1.46
CA PHE A 122 3.97 -4.61 -2.40
C PHE A 122 4.39 -3.70 -3.56
N TYR A 123 4.22 -2.38 -3.46
CA TYR A 123 4.65 -1.46 -4.51
C TYR A 123 6.18 -1.31 -4.49
N THR A 124 6.88 -2.01 -5.37
CA THR A 124 8.32 -1.85 -5.57
C THR A 124 8.60 -1.25 -6.95
N ASN A 125 9.38 -0.17 -7.01
CA ASN A 125 9.87 0.41 -8.28
C ASN A 125 10.96 -0.45 -8.96
N LYS A 126 11.34 -1.59 -8.35
CA LYS A 126 12.32 -2.52 -8.92
C LYS A 126 11.63 -3.44 -9.92
N ALA A 127 12.27 -3.69 -11.05
CA ALA A 127 11.80 -4.69 -12.01
C ALA A 127 11.79 -6.07 -11.34
N ILE A 128 10.63 -6.74 -11.33
CA ILE A 128 10.53 -8.14 -10.92
C ILE A 128 11.15 -8.97 -12.05
N VAL A 129 12.43 -9.31 -11.92
CA VAL A 129 13.12 -10.14 -12.91
C VAL A 129 12.85 -11.60 -12.57
N VAL A 130 11.85 -12.19 -13.22
CA VAL A 130 11.61 -13.64 -13.17
C VAL A 130 12.67 -14.31 -14.04
N ARG A 131 13.73 -14.84 -13.42
CA ARG A 131 14.79 -15.58 -14.12
C ARG A 131 14.46 -17.07 -14.16
N ASN A 132 14.75 -17.72 -15.29
CA ASN A 132 14.74 -19.17 -15.37
C ASN A 132 15.90 -19.76 -14.54
N ARG A 133 15.65 -20.90 -13.90
CA ARG A 133 16.64 -21.60 -13.05
C ARG A 133 17.81 -22.14 -13.86
N PHE A 134 17.54 -22.65 -15.06
CA PHE A 134 18.54 -23.21 -15.97
C PHE A 134 18.75 -22.29 -17.17
N LYS A 135 19.93 -22.38 -17.79
CA LYS A 135 20.33 -21.58 -18.96
C LYS A 135 20.87 -22.48 -20.06
N GLY A 136 20.85 -21.98 -21.30
CA GLY A 136 21.46 -22.63 -22.47
C GLY A 136 20.90 -24.02 -22.74
N LYS A 137 21.78 -24.98 -23.08
CA LYS A 137 21.41 -26.37 -23.41
C LYS A 137 20.61 -27.05 -22.29
N LYS A 138 20.98 -26.80 -21.03
CA LYS A 138 20.27 -27.36 -19.87
C LYS A 138 18.83 -26.85 -19.77
N GLN A 139 18.56 -25.62 -20.20
CA GLN A 139 17.20 -25.09 -20.27
C GLN A 139 16.38 -25.80 -21.34
N LEU A 140 16.96 -26.06 -22.51
CA LEU A 140 16.28 -26.81 -23.57
C LEU A 140 15.96 -28.24 -23.11
N ALA A 141 16.92 -28.91 -22.48
CA ALA A 141 16.71 -30.24 -21.90
C ALA A 141 15.66 -30.24 -20.78
N TRP A 142 15.60 -29.19 -19.96
CA TRP A 142 14.53 -29.04 -18.97
C TRP A 142 13.16 -28.86 -19.63
N LEU A 143 13.07 -28.10 -20.72
CA LEU A 143 11.82 -27.90 -21.46
C LEU A 143 11.32 -29.20 -22.11
N SER A 144 12.21 -30.07 -22.57
CA SER A 144 11.83 -31.39 -23.08
C SER A 144 11.46 -32.38 -21.97
N TYR A 145 12.13 -32.29 -20.81
CA TYR A 145 11.89 -33.17 -19.67
C TYR A 145 10.58 -32.86 -18.94
N TYR A 146 10.30 -31.58 -18.69
CA TYR A 146 9.22 -31.17 -17.82
C TYR A 146 7.86 -31.21 -18.52
N GLN A 147 7.02 -32.16 -18.13
CA GLN A 147 5.62 -32.25 -18.58
C GLN A 147 4.67 -31.84 -17.46
N LYS A 148 4.07 -30.67 -17.63
CA LYS A 148 3.16 -30.09 -16.65
C LYS A 148 1.85 -30.89 -16.57
N PRO A 149 1.35 -31.26 -15.39
CA PRO A 149 0.09 -31.98 -15.29
C PRO A 149 -1.12 -31.10 -15.69
N LYS A 150 -2.18 -31.73 -16.22
CA LYS A 150 -3.39 -31.03 -16.75
C LYS A 150 -3.98 -30.02 -15.75
N LYS A 151 -4.07 -30.41 -14.47
CA LYS A 151 -4.58 -29.56 -13.37
C LYS A 151 -3.79 -28.26 -13.14
N CYS A 152 -2.53 -28.22 -13.57
CA CYS A 152 -1.68 -27.05 -13.41
C CYS A 152 -1.80 -26.08 -14.59
N HIS A 153 -2.32 -26.51 -15.75
CA HIS A 153 -2.40 -25.64 -16.95
C HIS A 153 -3.20 -24.38 -16.67
N ARG A 154 -4.36 -24.56 -16.02
CA ARG A 154 -5.21 -23.48 -15.55
C ARG A 154 -5.64 -23.74 -14.12
N VAL A 155 -5.02 -23.04 -13.20
CA VAL A 155 -5.23 -23.25 -11.77
C VAL A 155 -6.50 -22.52 -11.31
N LYS A 156 -7.44 -23.23 -10.69
CA LYS A 156 -8.72 -22.68 -10.21
C LYS A 156 -8.74 -22.37 -8.71
N SER A 157 -7.79 -22.88 -7.94
CA SER A 157 -7.74 -22.76 -6.48
C SER A 157 -6.30 -22.60 -5.99
N THR A 158 -6.12 -21.85 -4.90
CA THR A 158 -4.83 -21.62 -4.25
C THR A 158 -4.15 -22.92 -3.81
N LYS A 159 -4.93 -23.93 -3.40
CA LYS A 159 -4.38 -25.26 -3.03
C LYS A 159 -3.72 -25.95 -4.22
N VAL A 160 -4.38 -25.91 -5.38
CA VAL A 160 -3.83 -26.48 -6.63
C VAL A 160 -2.63 -25.65 -7.08
N PHE A 161 -2.64 -24.34 -6.86
CA PHE A 161 -1.49 -23.48 -7.16
C PHE A 161 -0.25 -23.89 -6.36
N ALA A 162 -0.40 -24.04 -5.04
CA ALA A 162 0.69 -24.46 -4.15
C ALA A 162 1.25 -25.82 -4.59
N PHE A 163 0.38 -26.80 -4.83
CA PHE A 163 0.77 -28.10 -5.35
C PHE A 163 1.61 -27.98 -6.63
N CYS A 164 1.15 -27.21 -7.61
CA CYS A 164 1.85 -27.06 -8.89
C CYS A 164 3.22 -26.40 -8.77
N MET A 165 3.39 -25.50 -7.79
CA MET A 165 4.66 -24.84 -7.52
C MET A 165 5.66 -25.79 -6.87
N GLU A 166 5.19 -26.61 -5.91
CA GLU A 166 6.00 -27.64 -5.25
C GLU A 166 6.41 -28.75 -6.22
N ASP A 167 5.46 -29.29 -6.98
CA ASP A 167 5.70 -30.33 -8.00
C ASP A 167 6.73 -29.87 -9.03
N LYS A 168 6.58 -28.65 -9.57
CA LYS A 168 7.57 -28.08 -10.50
C LYS A 168 8.96 -27.99 -9.84
N THR A 169 9.03 -27.57 -8.58
CA THR A 169 10.31 -27.44 -7.86
C THR A 169 10.98 -28.80 -7.64
N ASN A 170 10.19 -29.82 -7.27
CA ASN A 170 10.67 -31.18 -7.09
C ASN A 170 11.19 -31.77 -8.40
N GLN A 171 10.45 -31.62 -9.50
CA GLN A 171 10.89 -32.08 -10.82
C GLN A 171 12.16 -31.37 -11.28
N GLN A 172 12.30 -30.08 -11.00
CA GLN A 172 13.56 -29.36 -11.28
C GLN A 172 14.74 -29.93 -10.51
N ASN A 173 14.54 -30.33 -9.25
CA ASN A 173 15.61 -30.92 -8.43
C ASN A 173 15.99 -32.31 -8.95
N LEU A 174 15.00 -33.14 -9.29
CA LEU A 174 15.22 -34.47 -9.88
C LEU A 174 15.96 -34.37 -11.22
N PHE A 175 15.51 -33.47 -12.10
CA PHE A 175 16.20 -33.18 -13.35
C PHE A 175 17.63 -32.67 -13.10
N ASP A 176 17.85 -31.80 -12.12
CA ASP A 176 19.19 -31.29 -11.82
C ASP A 176 20.14 -32.41 -11.35
N GLN A 177 19.65 -33.35 -10.56
CA GLN A 177 20.41 -34.54 -10.13
C GLN A 177 20.69 -35.47 -11.32
N GLN A 178 19.68 -35.74 -12.16
CA GLN A 178 19.83 -36.60 -13.34
C GLN A 178 20.77 -36.00 -14.39
N TYR A 179 20.73 -34.69 -14.61
CA TYR A 179 21.55 -33.99 -15.60
C TYR A 179 23.02 -33.83 -15.16
N ARG A 180 23.31 -33.97 -13.86
CA ARG A 180 24.68 -33.93 -13.31
C ARG A 180 25.39 -35.28 -13.39
N ARG A 181 24.62 -36.37 -13.49
CA ARG A 181 25.14 -37.70 -13.77
C ARG A 181 25.42 -37.81 -15.26
#